data_AF-A0A9P5L478-F1
#
_entry.id   AF-A0A9P5L478-F1
#
_cell.length_a   1.000
_cell.length_b   1.000
_cell.length_c   1.000
_cell.angle_alpha   90.00
_cell.angle_beta   90.00
_cell.angle_gamma   90.00
#
_symmetry.space_group_name_H-M   'P 1'
#
loop_
_entity.id
_entity.type
_entity.pdbx_description
1 polymer ?
#
loop_
_entity_poly.entity_id
_entity_poly.type
_entity_poly.pdbx_seq_one_letter_code
_entity_poly.pdbx_strand_id
1 'polypeptide(L)'
;MAPNQGLVHLKEYDIKDSNVELIGSHIDHEVKYNSAATEPAWNDGRVGLEPGLFVWRIEQFEVVAWPKAKYGTFHEGDSFIVLYSYKVGDKDGTEKLGHDIFFWLGAHTSQDEAGTAAYKTAELDEFLRGSATQHREVQVAPSDEFLALFPRLSIRSGGTKSGFRHVEEEVKDETLTLLRVFKNPVAGANGVIVLEMEPTWRSLDDADVFVLDAGDKIWVWQGQDCSPMEKGKAAQVVHDMTVAKHADVEVLSQSEFRSKRVIDLLGGDDETPRTGFRNKRPFASGNQPHSADPQPRRLFRLSDASGKLSFDLVKDGERVTRDDLDSNDIFLLDDAGKAIWVWEGSGASATERKTWYRVAQSYVQHLQTEAGHEDAYLMPIGKVVEGNESRTFLKVIAV
;
A
#
# COMPACT_ATOMS: atom_id res chain seq x y z
N MET A 1 -1.44 -41.58 -38.21
CA MET A 1 -0.55 -40.40 -38.06
C MET A 1 -0.77 -39.86 -36.66
N ALA A 2 0.28 -39.82 -35.82
CA ALA A 2 0.17 -39.36 -34.44
C ALA A 2 0.23 -37.81 -34.37
N PRO A 3 -0.50 -37.15 -33.44
CA PRO A 3 -0.86 -35.74 -33.54
C PRO A 3 0.17 -34.75 -32.94
N ASN A 4 1.47 -35.10 -32.90
CA ASN A 4 2.43 -34.39 -32.04
C ASN A 4 3.59 -33.70 -32.81
N GLN A 5 3.50 -33.52 -34.13
CA GLN A 5 4.49 -32.72 -34.86
C GLN A 5 4.05 -31.25 -34.89
N GLY A 6 4.53 -30.47 -33.92
CA GLY A 6 4.31 -29.02 -33.90
C GLY A 6 4.57 -28.30 -32.58
N LEU A 7 4.85 -29.01 -31.48
CA LEU A 7 5.25 -28.36 -30.22
C LEU A 7 6.77 -28.22 -30.19
N VAL A 8 7.26 -27.04 -30.58
CA VAL A 8 8.64 -26.64 -30.31
C VAL A 8 8.71 -26.42 -28.80
N HIS A 9 9.36 -27.33 -28.06
CA HIS A 9 9.69 -27.06 -26.68
C HIS A 9 10.53 -25.77 -26.63
N LEU A 10 10.12 -24.80 -25.80
CA LEU A 10 10.96 -23.66 -25.45
C LEU A 10 12.32 -24.22 -24.99
N LYS A 11 13.41 -23.60 -25.45
CA LYS A 11 14.79 -23.98 -25.11
C LYS A 11 14.87 -24.16 -23.59
N GLU A 12 15.16 -25.38 -23.13
CA GLU A 12 15.34 -25.65 -21.70
C GLU A 12 16.44 -24.73 -21.17
N TYR A 13 16.05 -23.81 -20.29
CA TYR A 13 16.97 -22.89 -19.65
C TYR A 13 17.76 -23.68 -18.60
N ASP A 14 19.08 -23.82 -18.78
CA ASP A 14 19.92 -24.38 -17.73
C ASP A 14 19.95 -23.38 -16.58
N ILE A 15 19.32 -23.72 -15.47
CA ILE A 15 19.27 -22.89 -14.26
C ILE A 15 20.69 -22.56 -13.75
N LYS A 16 21.70 -23.35 -14.13
CA LYS A 16 23.10 -23.08 -13.79
C LYS A 16 23.71 -21.88 -14.54
N ASP A 17 23.12 -21.46 -15.65
CA ASP A 17 23.51 -20.25 -16.40
C ASP A 17 22.70 -19.01 -15.97
N SER A 18 21.80 -19.16 -14.99
CA SER A 18 21.11 -18.02 -14.38
C SER A 18 22.10 -17.27 -13.48
N ASN A 19 22.39 -16.02 -13.80
CA ASN A 19 23.28 -15.09 -13.08
C ASN A 19 22.76 -14.70 -11.67
N VAL A 20 22.21 -15.66 -10.91
CA VAL A 20 21.70 -15.46 -9.54
C VAL A 20 22.84 -15.12 -8.57
N GLU A 21 24.10 -15.48 -8.89
CA GLU A 21 25.27 -15.21 -8.04
C GLU A 21 25.55 -13.71 -7.87
N LEU A 22 25.19 -12.87 -8.86
CA LEU A 22 25.52 -11.44 -8.87
C LEU A 22 24.46 -10.52 -8.27
N ILE A 23 23.28 -11.04 -7.87
CA ILE A 23 22.22 -10.23 -7.24
C ILE A 23 22.80 -9.51 -6.01
N GLY A 24 22.75 -8.18 -5.96
CA GLY A 24 23.32 -7.35 -4.89
C GLY A 24 24.82 -7.04 -5.01
N SER A 25 25.47 -7.40 -6.13
CA SER A 25 26.86 -6.98 -6.44
C SER A 25 26.88 -5.60 -7.12
N HIS A 26 28.04 -4.94 -7.13
CA HIS A 26 28.22 -3.67 -7.87
C HIS A 26 27.79 -3.78 -9.34
N ILE A 27 27.98 -4.93 -9.97
CA ILE A 27 27.57 -5.19 -11.36
C ILE A 27 26.04 -5.25 -11.47
N ASP A 28 25.35 -5.86 -10.51
CA ASP A 28 23.87 -5.88 -10.48
C ASP A 28 23.29 -4.48 -10.23
N HIS A 29 23.92 -3.69 -9.36
CA HIS A 29 23.57 -2.27 -9.18
C HIS A 29 23.79 -1.46 -10.47
N GLU A 30 24.92 -1.63 -11.15
CA GLU A 30 25.21 -0.94 -12.41
C GLU A 30 24.26 -1.35 -13.56
N VAL A 31 23.92 -2.63 -13.66
CA VAL A 31 22.95 -3.13 -14.64
C VAL A 31 21.54 -2.59 -14.34
N LYS A 32 21.13 -2.58 -13.07
CA LYS A 32 19.86 -1.99 -12.65
C LYS A 32 19.83 -0.49 -12.90
N TYR A 33 20.90 0.23 -12.60
CA TYR A 33 21.00 1.66 -12.88
C TYR A 33 20.87 1.95 -14.37
N ASN A 34 21.56 1.18 -15.22
CA ASN A 34 21.47 1.34 -16.67
C ASN A 34 20.05 1.02 -17.20
N SER A 35 19.39 -0.01 -16.65
CA SER A 35 17.98 -0.30 -16.94
C SER A 35 17.08 0.88 -16.53
N ALA A 36 17.25 1.36 -15.30
CA ALA A 36 16.49 2.47 -14.74
C ALA A 36 16.68 3.78 -15.51
N ALA A 37 17.90 4.07 -15.97
CA ALA A 37 18.21 5.26 -16.76
C ALA A 37 17.53 5.22 -18.15
N THR A 38 17.23 4.02 -18.67
CA THR A 38 16.51 3.85 -19.93
C THR A 38 14.99 3.79 -19.78
N GLU A 39 14.47 3.58 -18.56
CA GLU A 39 13.05 3.51 -18.27
C GLU A 39 12.38 4.88 -18.46
N PRO A 40 11.47 5.04 -19.44
CA PRO A 40 10.83 6.32 -19.72
C PRO A 40 10.03 6.87 -18.53
N ALA A 41 9.53 6.00 -17.65
CA ALA A 41 8.76 6.41 -16.48
C ALA A 41 9.57 7.27 -15.49
N TRP A 42 10.88 7.02 -15.38
CA TRP A 42 11.79 7.73 -14.48
C TRP A 42 12.56 8.84 -15.18
N ASN A 43 12.88 8.65 -16.47
CA ASN A 43 13.69 9.59 -17.24
C ASN A 43 12.84 10.71 -17.87
N ASP A 44 11.90 11.29 -17.11
CA ASP A 44 11.04 12.39 -17.54
C ASP A 44 11.67 13.79 -17.32
N GLY A 45 12.91 13.81 -16.80
CA GLY A 45 13.64 15.02 -16.46
C GLY A 45 13.19 15.71 -15.16
N ARG A 46 12.36 15.05 -14.34
CA ARG A 46 11.81 15.62 -13.10
C ARG A 46 12.04 14.72 -11.88
N VAL A 47 11.93 13.40 -12.05
CA VAL A 47 12.21 12.42 -10.98
C VAL A 47 13.64 12.59 -10.46
N GLY A 48 13.80 12.71 -9.14
CA GLY A 48 15.10 12.92 -8.49
C GLY A 48 15.65 14.35 -8.56
N LEU A 49 14.98 15.27 -9.27
CA LEU A 49 15.42 16.66 -9.44
C LEU A 49 14.48 17.67 -8.76
N GLU A 50 13.19 17.39 -8.76
CA GLU A 50 12.17 18.26 -8.17
C GLU A 50 11.41 17.58 -7.04
N PRO A 51 11.03 18.30 -5.96
CA PRO A 51 10.08 17.79 -4.99
C PRO A 51 8.70 17.62 -5.64
N GLY A 52 7.99 16.57 -5.28
CA GLY A 52 6.68 16.27 -5.84
C GLY A 52 6.19 14.87 -5.52
N LEU A 53 4.91 14.65 -5.81
CA LEU A 53 4.29 13.34 -5.80
C LEU A 53 4.19 12.85 -7.23
N PHE A 54 4.62 11.61 -7.46
CA PHE A 54 4.57 10.94 -8.74
C PHE A 54 3.92 9.57 -8.53
N VAL A 55 3.00 9.19 -9.41
CA VAL A 55 2.26 7.94 -9.31
C VAL A 55 2.28 7.26 -10.66
N TRP A 56 2.57 5.96 -10.65
CA TRP A 56 2.55 5.09 -11.82
C TRP A 56 1.74 3.84 -11.51
N ARG A 57 1.09 3.32 -12.54
CA ARG A 57 0.37 2.05 -12.53
C ARG A 57 1.17 1.00 -13.27
N ILE A 58 1.18 -0.21 -12.76
CA ILE A 58 1.75 -1.35 -13.47
C ILE A 58 0.72 -1.87 -14.47
N GLU A 59 1.10 -1.94 -15.74
CA GLU A 59 0.26 -2.49 -16.80
C GLU A 59 1.10 -3.46 -17.64
N GLN A 60 0.80 -4.75 -17.58
CA GLN A 60 1.48 -5.78 -18.39
C GLN A 60 3.03 -5.70 -18.34
N PHE A 61 3.59 -5.67 -17.13
CA PHE A 61 5.04 -5.51 -16.86
C PHE A 61 5.63 -4.12 -17.15
N GLU A 62 4.84 -3.16 -17.62
CA GLU A 62 5.28 -1.79 -17.90
C GLU A 62 4.89 -0.81 -16.78
N VAL A 63 5.68 0.26 -16.63
CA VAL A 63 5.41 1.34 -15.67
C VAL A 63 4.74 2.49 -16.40
N VAL A 64 3.43 2.64 -16.21
CA VAL A 64 2.62 3.65 -16.91
C VAL A 64 2.33 4.83 -15.99
N ALA A 65 2.66 6.05 -16.44
CA ALA A 65 2.40 7.25 -15.65
C ALA A 65 0.89 7.43 -15.39
N TRP A 66 0.52 7.55 -14.11
CA TRP A 66 -0.86 7.74 -13.72
C TRP A 66 -1.27 9.21 -13.96
N PRO A 67 -2.45 9.49 -14.52
CA PRO A 67 -2.88 10.87 -14.73
C PRO A 67 -2.97 11.64 -13.42
N LYS A 68 -2.41 12.86 -13.35
CA LYS A 68 -2.43 13.70 -12.14
C LYS A 68 -3.84 13.96 -11.60
N ALA A 69 -4.84 14.06 -12.47
CA ALA A 69 -6.25 14.21 -12.08
C ALA A 69 -6.83 12.98 -11.35
N LYS A 70 -6.20 11.81 -11.49
CA LYS A 70 -6.58 10.55 -10.85
C LYS A 70 -5.72 10.21 -9.63
N TYR A 71 -4.81 11.09 -9.20
CA TYR A 71 -4.00 10.85 -8.00
C TYR A 71 -4.90 10.64 -6.78
N GLY A 72 -4.59 9.62 -6.00
CA GLY A 72 -5.43 9.15 -4.91
C GLY A 72 -6.53 8.17 -5.34
N THR A 73 -6.68 7.86 -6.63
CA THR A 73 -7.57 6.77 -7.10
C THR A 73 -6.74 5.55 -7.47
N PHE A 74 -7.04 4.41 -6.83
CA PHE A 74 -6.39 3.13 -7.02
C PHE A 74 -7.42 2.05 -7.36
N HIS A 75 -6.97 0.99 -8.03
CA HIS A 75 -7.81 -0.14 -8.43
C HIS A 75 -7.38 -1.39 -7.67
N GLU A 76 -8.31 -2.10 -7.05
CA GLU A 76 -7.99 -3.27 -6.22
C GLU A 76 -7.36 -4.44 -6.99
N GLY A 77 -7.55 -4.50 -8.30
CA GLY A 77 -6.94 -5.48 -9.18
C GLY A 77 -5.53 -5.11 -9.66
N ASP A 78 -4.99 -3.94 -9.31
CA ASP A 78 -3.75 -3.42 -9.90
C ASP A 78 -2.64 -3.27 -8.84
N SER A 79 -1.41 -3.06 -9.31
CA SER A 79 -0.30 -2.59 -8.48
C SER A 79 0.17 -1.20 -8.94
N PHE A 80 0.61 -0.38 -8.00
CA PHE A 80 1.06 0.99 -8.26
C PHE A 80 2.42 1.26 -7.60
N ILE A 81 3.15 2.21 -8.17
CA ILE A 81 4.35 2.81 -7.57
C ILE A 81 4.05 4.27 -7.31
N VAL A 82 4.33 4.75 -6.11
CA VAL A 82 4.15 6.13 -5.68
C VAL A 82 5.48 6.64 -5.15
N LEU A 83 6.05 7.66 -5.79
CA LEU A 83 7.23 8.36 -5.29
C LEU A 83 6.82 9.69 -4.68
N TYR A 84 7.19 9.91 -3.43
CA TYR A 84 7.11 11.20 -2.77
C TYR A 84 8.51 11.76 -2.56
N SER A 85 8.82 12.85 -3.27
CA SER A 85 10.09 13.57 -3.15
C SER A 85 9.86 14.88 -2.39
N TYR A 86 10.64 15.12 -1.34
CA TYR A 86 10.49 16.30 -0.49
C TYR A 86 11.83 16.93 -0.16
N LYS A 87 11.83 18.25 0.06
CA LYS A 87 13.04 18.96 0.47
C LYS A 87 13.39 18.65 1.91
N VAL A 88 14.63 18.24 2.13
CA VAL A 88 15.29 18.08 3.43
C VAL A 88 16.34 19.18 3.53
N GLY A 89 16.19 20.06 4.52
CA GLY A 89 17.22 21.03 4.84
C GLY A 89 18.33 20.35 5.63
N ASP A 90 19.57 20.50 5.19
CA ASP A 90 20.74 20.10 5.96
C ASP A 90 21.16 21.19 6.95
N LYS A 91 21.91 20.83 7.99
CA LYS A 91 22.53 21.74 8.96
C LYS A 91 23.45 22.77 8.31
N ASP A 92 23.99 22.44 7.12
CA ASP A 92 24.90 23.28 6.34
C ASP A 92 24.19 24.17 5.29
N GLY A 93 22.85 24.18 5.25
CA GLY A 93 22.06 25.04 4.35
C GLY A 93 21.97 24.55 2.89
N THR A 94 22.51 23.38 2.57
CA THR A 94 22.28 22.68 1.31
C THR A 94 20.92 22.00 1.31
N GLU A 95 20.06 22.32 0.33
CA GLU A 95 18.81 21.61 0.10
C GLU A 95 19.10 20.26 -0.57
N LYS A 96 18.80 19.16 0.11
CA LYS A 96 18.80 17.80 -0.47
C LYS A 96 17.37 17.32 -0.63
N LEU A 97 17.11 16.43 -1.58
CA LEU A 97 15.83 15.74 -1.68
C LEU A 97 15.87 14.45 -0.85
N GLY A 98 14.85 14.27 -0.02
CA GLY A 98 14.48 12.97 0.54
C GLY A 98 13.43 12.33 -0.35
N HIS A 99 13.48 11.00 -0.46
CA HIS A 99 12.62 10.22 -1.32
C HIS A 99 12.00 9.07 -0.54
N ASP A 100 10.67 8.95 -0.60
CA ASP A 100 9.94 7.79 -0.10
C ASP A 100 9.22 7.15 -1.30
N ILE A 101 9.51 5.88 -1.58
CA ILE A 101 8.85 5.08 -2.63
C ILE A 101 7.90 4.10 -1.96
N PHE A 102 6.64 4.17 -2.32
CA PHE A 102 5.59 3.25 -1.87
C PHE A 102 5.16 2.39 -3.05
N PHE A 103 5.24 1.07 -2.91
CA PHE A 103 4.62 0.17 -3.88
C PHE A 103 3.36 -0.41 -3.27
N TRP A 104 2.24 -0.06 -3.90
CA TRP A 104 0.91 -0.42 -3.44
C TRP A 104 0.42 -1.66 -4.16
N LEU A 105 -0.09 -2.61 -3.39
CA LEU A 105 -0.62 -3.89 -3.85
C LEU A 105 -2.12 -3.93 -3.56
N GLY A 106 -2.91 -3.95 -4.63
CA GLY A 106 -4.35 -4.13 -4.56
C GLY A 106 -4.73 -5.49 -3.98
N ALA A 107 -5.92 -5.59 -3.38
CA ALA A 107 -6.40 -6.83 -2.76
C ALA A 107 -6.54 -8.01 -3.75
N HIS A 108 -6.70 -7.69 -5.03
CA HIS A 108 -6.87 -8.63 -6.14
C HIS A 108 -5.78 -8.50 -7.21
N THR A 109 -4.64 -7.85 -6.89
CA THR A 109 -3.54 -7.71 -7.84
C THR A 109 -2.92 -9.05 -8.22
N SER A 110 -2.53 -9.18 -9.49
CA SER A 110 -1.92 -10.38 -10.02
C SER A 110 -0.45 -10.53 -9.58
N GLN A 111 0.07 -11.77 -9.65
CA GLN A 111 1.44 -12.06 -9.23
C GLN A 111 2.48 -11.34 -10.10
N ASP A 112 2.21 -11.16 -11.40
CA ASP A 112 3.08 -10.42 -12.31
C ASP A 112 3.16 -8.96 -11.92
N GLU A 113 2.01 -8.33 -11.66
CA GLU A 113 1.95 -6.92 -11.28
C GLU A 113 2.64 -6.67 -9.96
N ALA A 114 2.38 -7.51 -8.94
CA ALA A 114 3.03 -7.39 -7.64
C ALA A 114 4.55 -7.59 -7.75
N GLY A 115 4.99 -8.58 -8.51
CA GLY A 115 6.42 -8.84 -8.76
C GLY A 115 7.08 -7.69 -9.53
N THR A 116 6.40 -7.15 -10.54
CA THR A 116 6.86 -6.00 -11.33
C THR A 116 6.96 -4.75 -10.46
N ALA A 117 5.94 -4.45 -9.64
CA ALA A 117 5.96 -3.30 -8.75
C ALA A 117 7.14 -3.36 -7.77
N ALA A 118 7.39 -4.52 -7.17
CA ALA A 118 8.54 -4.72 -6.28
C ALA A 118 9.88 -4.56 -7.02
N TYR A 119 10.02 -5.18 -8.20
CA TYR A 119 11.24 -5.07 -9.01
C TYR A 119 11.51 -3.64 -9.47
N LYS A 120 10.49 -2.97 -10.02
CA LYS A 120 10.56 -1.59 -10.51
C LYS A 120 10.75 -0.57 -9.39
N THR A 121 10.32 -0.86 -8.17
CA THR A 121 10.64 -0.05 -6.99
C THR A 121 12.13 -0.10 -6.66
N ALA A 122 12.75 -1.28 -6.72
CA ALA A 122 14.20 -1.39 -6.54
C ALA A 122 14.98 -0.72 -7.68
N GLU A 123 14.47 -0.80 -8.93
CA GLU A 123 15.03 -0.08 -10.07
C GLU A 123 14.94 1.45 -9.90
N LEU A 124 13.81 1.97 -9.42
CA LEU A 124 13.63 3.40 -9.13
C LEU A 124 14.53 3.89 -7.99
N ASP A 125 14.69 3.10 -6.92
CA ASP A 125 15.63 3.46 -5.85
C ASP A 125 17.07 3.53 -6.37
N GLU A 126 17.47 2.59 -7.23
CA GLU A 126 18.79 2.63 -7.88
C GLU A 126 18.96 3.89 -8.77
N PHE A 127 17.92 4.28 -9.51
CA PHE A 127 17.91 5.56 -10.25
C PHE A 127 18.14 6.77 -9.33
N LEU A 128 17.56 6.72 -8.13
CA LEU A 128 17.74 7.70 -7.05
C LEU A 128 19.01 7.46 -6.22
N ARG A 129 19.94 6.64 -6.71
CA ARG A 129 21.24 6.32 -6.10
C ARG A 129 21.13 5.63 -4.73
N GLY A 130 20.10 4.81 -4.52
CA GLY A 130 19.87 4.06 -3.28
C GLY A 130 19.52 4.97 -2.09
N SER A 131 18.99 6.16 -2.36
CA SER A 131 18.68 7.16 -1.33
C SER A 131 17.22 7.15 -0.88
N ALA A 132 16.36 6.34 -1.52
CA ALA A 132 14.95 6.33 -1.22
C ALA A 132 14.59 5.31 -0.13
N THR A 133 13.66 5.69 0.74
CA THR A 133 13.03 4.74 1.67
C THR A 133 11.96 3.96 0.92
N GLN A 134 12.02 2.64 0.97
CA GLN A 134 11.08 1.77 0.25
C GLN A 134 9.99 1.26 1.21
N HIS A 135 8.72 1.42 0.83
CA HIS A 135 7.55 1.04 1.62
C HIS A 135 6.70 0.04 0.87
N ARG A 136 6.41 -1.10 1.50
CA ARG A 136 5.41 -2.05 1.00
C ARG A 136 4.03 -1.70 1.54
N GLU A 137 3.11 -1.35 0.65
CA GLU A 137 1.75 -0.96 1.00
C GLU A 137 0.74 -2.01 0.51
N VAL A 138 -0.10 -2.51 1.40
CA VAL A 138 -1.18 -3.45 1.05
C VAL A 138 -2.53 -2.78 1.22
N GLN A 139 -3.46 -3.01 0.28
CA GLN A 139 -4.78 -2.34 0.28
C GLN A 139 -5.54 -2.45 1.60
N VAL A 140 -5.43 -3.55 2.33
CA VAL A 140 -6.19 -3.74 3.57
C VAL A 140 -5.58 -3.04 4.77
N ALA A 141 -4.29 -2.67 4.71
CA ALA A 141 -3.55 -2.05 5.81
C ALA A 141 -2.43 -1.13 5.26
N PRO A 142 -2.79 -0.02 4.60
CA PRO A 142 -1.84 1.00 4.20
C PRO A 142 -1.28 1.71 5.43
N SER A 143 -0.02 2.13 5.33
CA SER A 143 0.66 2.91 6.36
C SER A 143 0.03 4.30 6.53
N ASP A 144 0.20 4.87 7.73
CA ASP A 144 -0.19 6.25 8.03
C ASP A 144 0.53 7.24 7.10
N GLU A 145 1.77 6.94 6.71
CA GLU A 145 2.56 7.71 5.77
C GLU A 145 1.91 7.75 4.39
N PHE A 146 1.51 6.58 3.87
CA PHE A 146 0.84 6.48 2.58
C PHE A 146 -0.52 7.21 2.61
N LEU A 147 -1.32 6.98 3.65
CA LEU A 147 -2.62 7.63 3.83
C LEU A 147 -2.50 9.16 3.92
N ALA A 148 -1.39 9.69 4.45
CA ALA A 148 -1.15 11.12 4.56
C ALA A 148 -0.85 11.79 3.20
N LEU A 149 -0.37 11.03 2.19
CA LEU A 149 -0.10 11.55 0.85
C LEU A 149 -1.39 11.95 0.11
N PHE A 150 -2.51 11.31 0.45
CA PHE A 150 -3.77 11.44 -0.28
C PHE A 150 -4.88 11.97 0.63
N PRO A 151 -5.14 13.29 0.64
CA PRO A 151 -6.29 13.87 1.33
C PRO A 151 -7.62 13.25 0.88
N ARG A 152 -7.69 12.78 -0.37
CA ARG A 152 -8.76 11.96 -0.90
C ARG A 152 -8.17 10.67 -1.45
N LEU A 153 -8.47 9.56 -0.78
CA LEU A 153 -8.14 8.22 -1.24
C LEU A 153 -9.42 7.53 -1.74
N SER A 154 -9.41 7.05 -2.97
CA SER A 154 -10.49 6.27 -3.56
C SER A 154 -9.95 4.93 -4.04
N ILE A 155 -10.52 3.83 -3.58
CA ILE A 155 -10.20 2.50 -4.09
C ILE A 155 -11.43 1.99 -4.83
N ARG A 156 -11.22 1.57 -6.07
CA ARG A 156 -12.26 1.14 -7.02
C ARG A 156 -12.07 -0.32 -7.35
N SER A 157 -13.17 -0.97 -7.69
CA SER A 157 -13.10 -2.34 -8.18
C SER A 157 -12.55 -2.41 -9.61
N GLY A 158 -12.14 -3.61 -10.00
CA GLY A 158 -11.53 -3.87 -11.30
C GLY A 158 -10.04 -3.57 -11.34
N GLY A 159 -9.50 -3.51 -12.55
CA GLY A 159 -8.08 -3.37 -12.80
C GLY A 159 -7.76 -3.49 -14.29
N THR A 160 -6.47 -3.49 -14.62
CA THR A 160 -5.93 -3.80 -15.94
C THR A 160 -5.80 -5.31 -16.13
N LYS A 161 -5.54 -5.73 -17.37
CA LYS A 161 -5.36 -7.15 -17.69
C LYS A 161 -3.99 -7.61 -17.20
N SER A 162 -3.95 -8.73 -16.48
CA SER A 162 -2.69 -9.42 -16.13
C SER A 162 -1.88 -9.74 -17.40
N GLY A 163 -0.57 -9.58 -17.30
CA GLY A 163 0.41 -9.93 -18.32
C GLY A 163 0.70 -11.42 -18.43
N PHE A 164 0.28 -12.25 -17.45
CA PHE A 164 0.53 -13.70 -17.48
C PHE A 164 -0.51 -14.50 -18.29
N ARG A 165 -1.77 -14.05 -18.41
CA ARG A 165 -2.79 -14.76 -19.20
C ARG A 165 -3.99 -13.88 -19.55
N HIS A 166 -4.53 -14.07 -20.75
CA HIS A 166 -5.79 -13.46 -21.18
C HIS A 166 -6.95 -14.03 -20.35
N VAL A 167 -7.54 -13.21 -19.48
CA VAL A 167 -8.84 -13.48 -18.86
C VAL A 167 -9.87 -12.65 -19.63
N GLU A 168 -10.90 -13.30 -20.16
CA GLU A 168 -12.01 -12.63 -20.82
C GLU A 168 -12.62 -11.61 -19.85
N GLU A 169 -12.84 -10.38 -20.32
CA GLU A 169 -13.53 -9.37 -19.52
C GLU A 169 -14.92 -9.89 -19.18
N GLU A 170 -15.16 -10.27 -17.92
CA GLU A 170 -16.52 -10.37 -17.43
C GLU A 170 -17.12 -8.98 -17.55
N VAL A 171 -18.05 -8.83 -18.50
CA VAL A 171 -18.87 -7.64 -18.64
C VAL A 171 -19.61 -7.51 -17.31
N LYS A 172 -19.11 -6.63 -16.44
CA LYS A 172 -19.79 -6.28 -15.18
C LYS A 172 -21.14 -5.74 -15.60
N ASP A 173 -22.19 -6.50 -15.35
CA ASP A 173 -23.56 -6.11 -15.69
C ASP A 173 -23.81 -4.76 -15.00
N GLU A 174 -23.95 -3.72 -15.81
CA GLU A 174 -24.13 -2.35 -15.34
C GLU A 174 -25.45 -2.29 -14.57
N THR A 175 -25.41 -2.27 -13.24
CA THR A 175 -26.60 -1.80 -12.51
C THR A 175 -26.26 -1.06 -11.22
N LEU A 176 -25.32 -1.53 -10.39
CA LEU A 176 -25.15 -0.98 -9.03
C LEU A 176 -23.68 -0.83 -8.63
N THR A 177 -23.29 0.38 -8.23
CA THR A 177 -22.00 0.65 -7.57
C THR A 177 -22.26 1.16 -6.16
N LEU A 178 -21.76 0.44 -5.15
CA LEU A 178 -21.85 0.85 -3.75
C LEU A 178 -20.51 1.44 -3.29
N LEU A 179 -20.52 2.67 -2.81
CA LEU A 179 -19.35 3.33 -2.25
C LEU A 179 -19.52 3.57 -0.76
N ARG A 180 -18.58 3.13 0.05
CA ARG A 180 -18.48 3.48 1.46
C ARG A 180 -17.60 4.72 1.62
N VAL A 181 -18.11 5.73 2.32
CA VAL A 181 -17.42 7.01 2.52
C VAL A 181 -17.21 7.25 4.00
N PHE A 182 -15.96 7.45 4.39
CA PHE A 182 -15.59 7.73 5.77
C PHE A 182 -14.34 8.63 5.87
N LYS A 183 -14.04 9.08 7.09
CA LYS A 183 -12.92 9.99 7.33
C LYS A 183 -11.58 9.26 7.18
N ASN A 184 -10.62 9.90 6.51
CA ASN A 184 -9.22 9.47 6.59
C ASN A 184 -8.67 9.79 8.01
N PRO A 185 -8.17 8.79 8.77
CA PRO A 185 -7.75 9.00 10.16
C PRO A 185 -6.55 9.96 10.31
N VAL A 186 -5.66 10.00 9.31
CA VAL A 186 -4.40 10.76 9.39
C VAL A 186 -4.41 12.08 8.64
N ALA A 187 -5.29 12.26 7.65
CA ALA A 187 -5.36 13.48 6.84
C ALA A 187 -6.22 14.62 7.46
N GLY A 188 -6.41 14.60 8.78
CA GLY A 188 -7.11 15.66 9.52
C GLY A 188 -8.58 15.84 9.13
N ALA A 189 -9.09 17.07 9.24
CA ALA A 189 -10.50 17.38 8.96
C ALA A 189 -10.87 17.32 7.46
N ASN A 190 -9.87 17.42 6.57
CA ASN A 190 -10.09 17.44 5.13
C ASN A 190 -9.99 16.05 4.48
N GLY A 191 -9.44 15.08 5.20
CA GLY A 191 -9.26 13.71 4.77
C GLY A 191 -10.55 12.93 4.51
N VAL A 192 -10.65 12.28 3.35
CA VAL A 192 -11.76 11.37 3.01
C VAL A 192 -11.23 10.10 2.34
N ILE A 193 -11.87 8.98 2.68
CA ILE A 193 -11.66 7.68 2.05
C ILE A 193 -12.97 7.24 1.39
N VAL A 194 -12.88 6.78 0.15
CA VAL A 194 -13.99 6.28 -0.64
C VAL A 194 -13.65 4.87 -1.13
N LEU A 195 -14.38 3.86 -0.64
CA LEU A 195 -14.17 2.47 -1.03
C LEU A 195 -15.33 1.98 -1.86
N GLU A 196 -15.07 1.45 -3.05
CA GLU A 196 -16.04 0.62 -3.74
C GLU A 196 -16.18 -0.71 -3.01
N MET A 197 -17.42 -1.12 -2.77
CA MET A 197 -17.78 -2.31 -2.02
C MET A 197 -18.70 -3.19 -2.84
N GLU A 198 -18.75 -4.47 -2.49
CA GLU A 198 -19.75 -5.38 -3.05
C GLU A 198 -21.16 -4.81 -2.78
N PRO A 199 -22.02 -4.67 -3.81
CA PRO A 199 -23.33 -4.04 -3.70
C PRO A 199 -24.35 -4.97 -3.03
N THR A 200 -24.10 -5.30 -1.76
CA THR A 200 -24.96 -6.11 -0.89
C THR A 200 -25.23 -5.37 0.42
N TRP A 201 -26.38 -5.61 1.04
CA TRP A 201 -26.74 -5.00 2.32
C TRP A 201 -25.77 -5.40 3.44
N ARG A 202 -25.04 -6.50 3.28
CA ARG A 202 -23.99 -6.96 4.21
C ARG A 202 -22.76 -6.06 4.24
N SER A 203 -22.58 -5.23 3.22
CA SER A 203 -21.51 -4.23 3.14
C SER A 203 -21.79 -2.98 3.98
N LEU A 204 -23.04 -2.79 4.40
CA LEU A 204 -23.45 -1.62 5.20
C LEU A 204 -22.86 -1.67 6.61
N ASP A 205 -22.67 -0.48 7.18
CA ASP A 205 -22.30 -0.29 8.58
C ASP A 205 -23.04 0.94 9.12
N ASP A 206 -23.67 0.80 10.29
CA ASP A 206 -24.45 1.88 10.91
C ASP A 206 -23.60 3.14 11.21
N ALA A 207 -22.27 3.04 11.29
CA ALA A 207 -21.37 4.14 11.62
C ALA A 207 -20.86 4.93 10.40
N ASP A 208 -21.23 4.56 9.17
CA ASP A 208 -20.69 5.16 7.94
C ASP A 208 -21.77 5.65 6.97
N VAL A 209 -21.33 6.38 5.95
CA VAL A 209 -22.19 6.85 4.87
C VAL A 209 -21.91 6.05 3.60
N PHE A 210 -22.97 5.62 2.93
CA PHE A 210 -22.90 4.82 1.72
C PHE A 210 -23.55 5.56 0.56
N VAL A 211 -22.91 5.53 -0.60
CA VAL A 211 -23.41 6.11 -1.85
C VAL A 211 -23.65 4.96 -2.82
N LEU A 212 -24.91 4.69 -3.12
CA LEU A 212 -25.34 3.69 -4.08
C LEU A 212 -25.69 4.38 -5.41
N ASP A 213 -24.87 4.16 -6.42
CA ASP A 213 -25.14 4.59 -7.78
C ASP A 213 -25.89 3.48 -8.51
N ALA A 214 -27.15 3.75 -8.86
CA ALA A 214 -28.04 2.84 -9.58
C ALA A 214 -28.19 3.21 -11.07
N GLY A 215 -27.26 4.01 -11.61
CA GLY A 215 -27.27 4.47 -13.00
C GLY A 215 -28.08 5.75 -13.19
N ASP A 216 -29.40 5.69 -13.05
CA ASP A 216 -30.31 6.85 -13.24
C ASP A 216 -30.42 7.73 -11.99
N LYS A 217 -30.17 7.13 -10.82
CA LYS A 217 -30.30 7.78 -9.52
C LYS A 217 -29.20 7.35 -8.56
N ILE A 218 -28.74 8.33 -7.77
CA ILE A 218 -27.77 8.15 -6.69
C ILE A 218 -28.51 8.21 -5.35
N TRP A 219 -28.37 7.16 -4.55
CA TRP A 219 -28.92 7.07 -3.21
C TRP A 219 -27.81 7.26 -2.19
N VAL A 220 -27.97 8.18 -1.26
CA VAL A 220 -27.04 8.39 -0.15
C VAL A 220 -27.67 7.86 1.12
N TRP A 221 -27.21 6.71 1.59
CA TRP A 221 -27.65 6.11 2.85
C TRP A 221 -26.73 6.56 3.99
N GLN A 222 -27.29 7.26 4.97
CA GLN A 222 -26.55 7.73 6.14
C GLN A 222 -26.84 6.82 7.33
N GLY A 223 -25.84 6.09 7.79
CA GLY A 223 -25.94 5.28 9.00
C GLY A 223 -26.35 6.12 10.22
N GLN A 224 -27.05 5.49 11.16
CA GLN A 224 -27.57 6.15 12.36
C GLN A 224 -26.46 6.67 13.30
N ASP A 225 -25.29 6.03 13.26
CA ASP A 225 -24.13 6.34 14.10
C ASP A 225 -23.05 7.13 13.32
N CYS A 226 -23.29 7.51 12.06
CA CYS A 226 -22.29 8.22 11.25
C CYS A 226 -22.10 9.68 11.70
N SER A 227 -20.87 10.18 11.57
CA SER A 227 -20.53 11.52 12.02
C SER A 227 -21.03 12.62 11.04
N PRO A 228 -21.34 13.84 11.54
CA PRO A 228 -21.68 14.96 10.66
C PRO A 228 -20.60 15.29 9.61
N MET A 229 -19.33 15.02 9.94
CA MET A 229 -18.22 15.23 9.04
C MET A 229 -18.24 14.23 7.88
N GLU A 230 -18.52 12.95 8.15
CA GLU A 230 -18.65 11.92 7.10
C GLU A 230 -19.83 12.21 6.16
N LYS A 231 -20.96 12.72 6.69
CA LYS A 231 -22.08 13.22 5.88
C LYS A 231 -21.64 14.33 4.93
N GLY A 232 -20.88 15.30 5.43
CA GLY A 232 -20.32 16.38 4.62
C GLY A 232 -19.35 15.88 3.54
N LYS A 233 -18.51 14.89 3.87
CA LYS A 233 -17.59 14.26 2.90
C LYS A 233 -18.32 13.47 1.82
N ALA A 234 -19.34 12.69 2.19
CA ALA A 234 -20.19 11.99 1.23
C ALA A 234 -20.90 12.97 0.28
N ALA A 235 -21.39 14.10 0.77
CA ALA A 235 -21.98 15.13 -0.07
C ALA A 235 -20.98 15.69 -1.11
N GLN A 236 -19.70 15.87 -0.74
CA GLN A 236 -18.65 16.26 -1.69
C GLN A 236 -18.43 15.19 -2.76
N VAL A 237 -18.35 13.91 -2.38
CA VAL A 237 -18.19 12.79 -3.31
C VAL A 237 -19.36 12.72 -4.30
N VAL A 238 -20.58 12.87 -3.81
CA VAL A 238 -21.80 12.83 -4.64
C VAL A 238 -21.88 14.03 -5.57
N HIS A 239 -21.47 15.22 -5.14
CA HIS A 239 -21.41 16.40 -5.99
C HIS A 239 -20.48 16.18 -7.20
N ASP A 240 -19.29 15.61 -6.97
CA ASP A 240 -18.37 15.30 -8.07
C ASP A 240 -18.95 14.28 -9.05
N MET A 241 -19.70 13.30 -8.55
CA MET A 241 -20.38 12.29 -9.37
C MET A 241 -21.51 12.90 -10.22
N THR A 242 -22.31 13.80 -9.65
CA THR A 242 -23.45 14.42 -10.36
C THR A 242 -23.01 15.44 -11.39
N VAL A 243 -21.91 16.15 -11.16
CA VAL A 243 -21.27 17.01 -12.18
C VAL A 243 -20.88 16.21 -13.41
N ALA A 244 -20.47 14.94 -13.23
CA ALA A 244 -20.11 14.06 -14.34
C ALA A 244 -21.31 13.36 -15.01
N LYS A 245 -22.34 12.96 -14.23
CA LYS A 245 -23.43 12.08 -14.70
C LYS A 245 -24.81 12.75 -14.87
N HIS A 246 -25.04 13.92 -14.29
CA HIS A 246 -26.36 14.57 -14.22
C HIS A 246 -27.48 13.70 -13.61
N ALA A 247 -27.15 12.81 -12.67
CA ALA A 247 -28.11 11.92 -12.00
C ALA A 247 -28.90 12.62 -10.88
N ASP A 248 -30.13 12.13 -10.61
CA ASP A 248 -30.92 12.55 -9.44
C ASP A 248 -30.27 12.03 -8.14
N VAL A 249 -30.38 12.79 -7.05
CA VAL A 249 -29.79 12.42 -5.76
C VAL A 249 -30.86 12.41 -4.68
N GLU A 250 -30.96 11.29 -3.95
CA GLU A 250 -31.80 11.19 -2.75
C GLU A 250 -30.95 10.82 -1.54
N VAL A 251 -31.02 11.65 -0.50
CA VAL A 251 -30.31 11.45 0.76
C VAL A 251 -31.29 10.91 1.80
N LEU A 252 -30.99 9.76 2.37
CA LEU A 252 -31.85 9.03 3.31
C LEU A 252 -31.08 8.75 4.60
N SER A 253 -31.62 9.20 5.73
CA SER A 253 -31.17 8.75 7.04
C SER A 253 -31.64 7.32 7.29
N GLN A 254 -30.81 6.46 7.89
CA GLN A 254 -31.17 5.09 8.25
C GLN A 254 -32.49 4.99 9.05
N SER A 255 -32.76 5.99 9.90
CA SER A 255 -33.98 6.08 10.70
C SER A 255 -35.27 6.33 9.88
N GLU A 256 -35.17 6.74 8.63
CA GLU A 256 -36.32 6.99 7.78
C GLU A 256 -36.90 5.69 7.22
N PHE A 257 -38.23 5.59 7.12
CA PHE A 257 -38.86 4.40 6.54
C PHE A 257 -38.42 4.15 5.09
N ARG A 258 -38.14 5.22 4.33
CA ARG A 258 -37.68 5.15 2.94
C ARG A 258 -36.26 4.59 2.79
N SER A 259 -35.44 4.58 3.84
CA SER A 259 -34.08 4.01 3.79
C SER A 259 -34.07 2.53 3.42
N LYS A 260 -35.17 1.81 3.70
CA LYS A 260 -35.39 0.41 3.26
C LYS A 260 -35.19 0.25 1.75
N ARG A 261 -35.49 1.27 0.95
CA ARG A 261 -35.29 1.21 -0.50
C ARG A 261 -33.84 0.90 -0.89
N VAL A 262 -32.88 1.44 -0.15
CA VAL A 262 -31.45 1.15 -0.39
C VAL A 262 -31.13 -0.29 -0.04
N ILE A 263 -31.68 -0.81 1.07
CA ILE A 263 -31.51 -2.20 1.50
C ILE A 263 -32.09 -3.16 0.45
N ASP A 264 -33.29 -2.87 -0.05
CA ASP A 264 -33.97 -3.67 -1.08
C ASP A 264 -33.14 -3.69 -2.39
N LEU A 265 -32.61 -2.52 -2.81
CA LEU A 265 -31.73 -2.42 -3.99
C LEU A 265 -30.43 -3.22 -3.83
N LEU A 266 -29.95 -3.39 -2.60
CA LEU A 266 -28.78 -4.19 -2.25
C LEU A 266 -29.13 -5.66 -1.96
N GLY A 267 -30.31 -6.13 -2.39
CA GLY A 267 -30.73 -7.53 -2.28
C GLY A 267 -31.23 -7.94 -0.90
N GLY A 268 -31.62 -6.99 -0.05
CA GLY A 268 -32.32 -7.28 1.20
C GLY A 268 -33.78 -7.66 0.97
N ASP A 269 -34.37 -8.32 1.95
CA ASP A 269 -35.76 -8.79 1.97
C ASP A 269 -36.52 -8.22 3.19
N ASP A 270 -37.76 -8.69 3.39
CA ASP A 270 -38.59 -8.26 4.53
C ASP A 270 -38.04 -8.71 5.89
N GLU A 271 -37.18 -9.72 5.93
CA GLU A 271 -36.52 -10.22 7.15
C GLU A 271 -35.21 -9.48 7.46
N THR A 272 -34.68 -8.74 6.48
CA THR A 272 -33.42 -8.02 6.62
C THR A 272 -33.54 -6.92 7.68
N PRO A 273 -32.63 -6.88 8.68
CA PRO A 273 -32.66 -5.86 9.72
C PRO A 273 -32.59 -4.46 9.14
N ARG A 274 -33.17 -3.46 9.83
CA ARG A 274 -33.02 -2.04 9.47
C ARG A 274 -31.85 -1.36 10.16
N THR A 275 -31.31 -2.01 11.21
CA THR A 275 -30.26 -1.51 12.10
C THR A 275 -29.40 -2.67 12.57
N GLY A 276 -28.22 -2.37 13.10
CA GLY A 276 -27.25 -3.36 13.53
C GLY A 276 -26.36 -3.85 12.41
N PHE A 277 -26.24 -3.10 11.31
CA PHE A 277 -25.29 -3.42 10.25
C PHE A 277 -23.86 -3.21 10.77
N ARG A 278 -23.02 -4.22 10.57
CA ARG A 278 -21.62 -4.23 11.01
C ARG A 278 -20.75 -4.78 9.90
N ASN A 279 -19.93 -3.89 9.35
CA ASN A 279 -18.93 -4.23 8.35
C ASN A 279 -17.63 -3.50 8.74
N LYS A 280 -16.61 -4.23 9.19
CA LYS A 280 -15.37 -3.62 9.70
C LYS A 280 -14.72 -2.74 8.62
N ARG A 281 -14.26 -1.55 9.01
CA ARG A 281 -13.43 -0.71 8.13
C ARG A 281 -12.11 -1.45 7.84
N PRO A 282 -11.61 -1.46 6.60
CA PRO A 282 -10.31 -2.06 6.28
C PRO A 282 -9.17 -1.24 6.90
N PHE A 283 -9.25 0.08 6.83
CA PHE A 283 -8.31 0.98 7.51
C PHE A 283 -8.74 1.14 8.95
N ALA A 284 -8.26 0.26 9.83
CA ALA A 284 -8.36 0.51 11.25
C ALA A 284 -7.72 1.87 11.53
N SER A 285 -8.50 2.85 12.00
CA SER A 285 -7.90 3.97 12.71
C SER A 285 -7.00 3.36 13.78
N GLY A 286 -5.76 3.85 13.93
CA GLY A 286 -4.81 3.42 14.97
C GLY A 286 -5.28 3.58 16.44
N ASN A 287 -6.60 3.69 16.64
CA ASN A 287 -7.33 3.65 17.91
C ASN A 287 -8.18 2.37 18.07
N GLN A 288 -8.06 1.33 17.24
CA GLN A 288 -8.45 0.01 17.74
C GLN A 288 -7.41 -0.39 18.80
N PRO A 289 -7.83 -0.64 20.05
CA PRO A 289 -6.93 -1.13 21.07
C PRO A 289 -6.56 -2.57 20.69
N HIS A 290 -5.51 -2.74 19.88
CA HIS A 290 -4.76 -3.98 19.88
C HIS A 290 -4.19 -4.12 21.29
N SER A 291 -4.82 -4.99 22.08
CA SER A 291 -4.56 -5.29 23.49
C SER A 291 -4.63 -4.10 24.47
N ALA A 292 -5.07 -4.38 25.69
CA ALA A 292 -5.05 -3.43 26.80
C ALA A 292 -3.63 -3.08 27.29
N ASP A 293 -2.60 -3.72 26.72
CA ASP A 293 -1.19 -3.45 26.98
C ASP A 293 -0.50 -2.96 25.69
N PRO A 294 0.26 -1.84 25.74
CA PRO A 294 1.11 -1.43 24.62
C PRO A 294 2.17 -2.51 24.38
N GLN A 295 2.21 -3.04 23.16
CA GLN A 295 3.29 -3.93 22.72
C GLN A 295 4.64 -3.20 22.89
N PRO A 296 5.67 -3.85 23.45
CA PRO A 296 6.99 -3.25 23.55
C PRO A 296 7.60 -3.11 22.15
N ARG A 297 8.31 -1.99 21.92
CA ARG A 297 9.14 -1.85 20.72
C ARG A 297 10.32 -2.80 20.80
N ARG A 298 10.61 -3.54 19.74
CA ARG A 298 11.71 -4.50 19.70
C ARG A 298 12.70 -4.16 18.61
N LEU A 299 13.98 -4.09 18.95
CA LEU A 299 15.07 -3.90 18.00
C LEU A 299 15.88 -5.18 17.91
N PHE A 300 16.07 -5.68 16.69
CA PHE A 300 16.89 -6.84 16.38
C PHE A 300 18.06 -6.43 15.49
N ARG A 301 19.19 -7.11 15.64
CA ARG A 301 20.38 -6.96 14.78
C ARG A 301 20.56 -8.23 13.96
N LEU A 302 20.66 -8.05 12.65
CA LEU A 302 21.07 -9.07 11.69
C LEU A 302 22.54 -8.84 11.36
N SER A 303 23.41 -9.73 11.85
CA SER A 303 24.87 -9.60 11.70
C SER A 303 25.52 -10.92 11.33
N ASP A 304 26.52 -10.91 10.47
CA ASP A 304 27.41 -12.06 10.21
C ASP A 304 28.81 -11.94 10.83
N ALA A 305 29.04 -10.94 11.68
CA ALA A 305 30.33 -10.66 12.32
C ALA A 305 30.90 -11.84 13.15
N SER A 306 30.03 -12.74 13.62
CA SER A 306 30.42 -13.97 14.34
C SER A 306 30.97 -15.08 13.42
N GLY A 307 30.95 -14.88 12.10
CA GLY A 307 31.26 -15.88 11.07
C GLY A 307 30.05 -16.69 10.61
N LYS A 308 28.88 -16.48 11.24
CA LYS A 308 27.58 -16.99 10.80
C LYS A 308 26.54 -15.88 10.96
N LEU A 309 25.55 -15.87 10.07
CA LEU A 309 24.43 -14.94 10.15
C LEU A 309 23.61 -15.23 11.41
N SER A 310 23.47 -14.25 12.30
CA SER A 310 22.62 -14.29 13.49
C SER A 310 21.59 -13.18 13.45
N PHE A 311 20.45 -13.41 14.11
CA PHE A 311 19.36 -12.46 14.26
C PHE A 311 19.01 -12.35 15.74
N ASP A 312 19.59 -11.35 16.39
CA ASP A 312 19.63 -11.24 17.85
C ASP A 312 18.82 -10.04 18.34
N LEU A 313 18.07 -10.22 19.43
CA LEU A 313 17.33 -9.14 20.10
C LEU A 313 18.30 -8.20 20.81
N VAL A 314 18.29 -6.93 20.45
CA VAL A 314 19.14 -5.87 21.02
C VAL A 314 18.39 -5.09 22.09
N LYS A 315 17.11 -4.76 21.85
CA LYS A 315 16.25 -4.01 22.79
C LYS A 315 14.85 -4.58 22.82
N ASP A 316 14.26 -4.64 24.02
CA ASP A 316 12.87 -5.07 24.25
C ASP A 316 12.16 -4.06 25.17
N GLY A 317 11.38 -3.16 24.56
CA GLY A 317 10.67 -2.07 25.24
C GLY A 317 11.52 -0.83 25.56
N GLU A 318 12.83 -0.91 25.36
CA GLU A 318 13.74 0.21 25.57
C GLU A 318 13.67 1.24 24.43
N ARG A 319 14.05 2.48 24.74
CA ARG A 319 14.17 3.55 23.74
C ARG A 319 15.28 3.21 22.75
N VAL A 320 14.91 3.11 21.47
CA VAL A 320 15.84 3.00 20.36
C VAL A 320 16.32 4.39 19.96
N THR A 321 17.62 4.52 19.73
CA THR A 321 18.31 5.76 19.35
C THR A 321 19.25 5.48 18.20
N ARG A 322 19.78 6.53 17.56
CA ARG A 322 20.76 6.37 16.46
C ARG A 322 22.02 5.62 16.89
N ASP A 323 22.42 5.73 18.16
CA ASP A 323 23.63 5.08 18.67
C ASP A 323 23.49 3.56 18.80
N ASP A 324 22.26 3.03 18.71
CA ASP A 324 22.00 1.59 18.72
C ASP A 324 22.19 0.93 17.35
N LEU A 325 22.33 1.73 16.29
CA LEU A 325 22.41 1.30 14.90
C LEU A 325 23.87 1.29 14.44
N ASP A 326 24.49 0.11 14.40
CA ASP A 326 25.85 -0.09 13.93
C ASP A 326 25.91 -0.06 12.40
N SER A 327 26.71 0.85 11.83
CA SER A 327 26.90 1.01 10.39
C SER A 327 27.31 -0.26 9.65
N ASN A 328 27.85 -1.27 10.34
CA ASN A 328 28.31 -2.52 9.72
C ASN A 328 27.22 -3.60 9.59
N ASP A 329 25.99 -3.38 10.04
CA ASP A 329 24.95 -4.41 10.08
C ASP A 329 23.57 -3.90 9.64
N ILE A 330 22.60 -4.81 9.61
CA ILE A 330 21.19 -4.51 9.35
C ILE A 330 20.39 -4.64 10.65
N PHE A 331 19.47 -3.70 10.89
CA PHE A 331 18.60 -3.72 12.06
C PHE A 331 17.14 -3.83 11.66
N LEU A 332 16.37 -4.61 12.41
CA LEU A 332 14.91 -4.71 12.28
C LEU A 332 14.27 -4.13 13.53
N LEU A 333 13.43 -3.12 13.36
CA LEU A 333 12.69 -2.45 14.42
C LEU A 333 11.19 -2.73 14.26
N ASP A 334 10.62 -3.44 15.23
CA ASP A 334 9.17 -3.54 15.41
C ASP A 334 8.68 -2.33 16.21
N ASP A 335 7.93 -1.43 15.56
CA ASP A 335 7.29 -0.27 16.18
C ASP A 335 5.98 -0.65 16.86
N ALA A 336 6.05 -1.59 17.80
CA ALA A 336 4.92 -2.01 18.64
C ALA A 336 3.69 -2.45 17.83
N GLY A 337 3.89 -3.23 16.77
CA GLY A 337 2.80 -3.73 15.92
C GLY A 337 2.28 -2.73 14.88
N LYS A 338 2.82 -1.49 14.82
CA LYS A 338 2.39 -0.49 13.83
C LYS A 338 3.07 -0.67 12.47
N ALA A 339 4.37 -0.90 12.48
CA ALA A 339 5.19 -1.05 11.29
C ALA A 339 6.47 -1.81 11.62
N ILE A 340 7.02 -2.53 10.63
CA ILE A 340 8.37 -3.07 10.68
C ILE A 340 9.29 -2.12 9.91
N TRP A 341 10.34 -1.62 10.55
CA TRP A 341 11.39 -0.86 9.91
C TRP A 341 12.64 -1.70 9.77
N VAL A 342 13.27 -1.66 8.60
CA VAL A 342 14.57 -2.26 8.35
C VAL A 342 15.56 -1.15 8.06
N TRP A 343 16.57 -1.00 8.91
CA TRP A 343 17.65 -0.04 8.70
C TRP A 343 18.89 -0.78 8.18
N GLU A 344 19.41 -0.34 7.04
CA GLU A 344 20.58 -0.91 6.38
C GLU A 344 21.80 -0.02 6.62
N GLY A 345 22.76 -0.54 7.38
CA GLY A 345 24.05 0.09 7.60
C GLY A 345 24.87 0.20 6.31
N SER A 346 25.61 1.29 6.16
CA SER A 346 26.44 1.56 4.98
C SER A 346 27.54 0.50 4.77
N GLY A 347 28.01 -0.12 5.85
CA GLY A 347 28.99 -1.21 5.89
C GLY A 347 28.39 -2.62 5.96
N ALA A 348 27.06 -2.77 5.94
CA ALA A 348 26.38 -4.07 6.00
C ALA A 348 26.89 -5.05 4.92
N SER A 349 27.04 -6.31 5.29
CA SER A 349 27.61 -7.36 4.45
C SER A 349 26.69 -7.69 3.26
N ALA A 350 27.25 -8.20 2.17
CA ALA A 350 26.44 -8.65 1.02
C ALA A 350 25.48 -9.79 1.41
N THR A 351 25.86 -10.62 2.38
CA THR A 351 25.01 -11.71 2.89
C THR A 351 23.80 -11.14 3.62
N GLU A 352 24.01 -10.16 4.50
CA GLU A 352 22.95 -9.46 5.23
C GLU A 352 21.98 -8.78 4.27
N ARG A 353 22.52 -8.01 3.30
CA ARG A 353 21.72 -7.28 2.30
C ARG A 353 20.86 -8.18 1.41
N LYS A 354 21.30 -9.42 1.15
CA LYS A 354 20.49 -10.40 0.40
C LYS A 354 19.44 -11.10 1.27
N THR A 355 19.61 -11.11 2.58
CA THR A 355 18.85 -11.99 3.48
C THR A 355 17.82 -11.24 4.34
N TRP A 356 17.99 -9.94 4.57
CA TRP A 356 17.10 -9.15 5.44
C TRP A 356 15.61 -9.29 5.11
N TYR A 357 15.25 -9.35 3.82
CA TYR A 357 13.85 -9.44 3.42
C TYR A 357 13.22 -10.75 3.86
N ARG A 358 13.95 -11.87 3.70
CA ARG A 358 13.51 -13.18 4.18
C ARG A 358 13.41 -13.21 5.70
N VAL A 359 14.36 -12.58 6.40
CA VAL A 359 14.34 -12.46 7.86
C VAL A 359 13.13 -11.66 8.33
N ALA A 360 12.84 -10.52 7.70
CA ALA A 360 11.66 -9.71 8.00
C ALA A 360 10.35 -10.49 7.76
N GLN A 361 10.26 -11.23 6.65
CA GLN A 361 9.11 -12.09 6.38
C GLN A 361 8.97 -13.21 7.41
N SER A 362 10.06 -13.89 7.77
CA SER A 362 10.04 -14.93 8.81
C SER A 362 9.68 -14.37 10.18
N TYR A 363 10.13 -13.16 10.51
CA TYR A 363 9.74 -12.47 11.74
C TYR A 363 8.23 -12.19 11.78
N VAL A 364 7.68 -11.66 10.70
CA VAL A 364 6.22 -11.44 10.56
C VAL A 364 5.45 -12.75 10.69
N GLN A 365 5.90 -13.83 10.03
CA GLN A 365 5.29 -15.16 10.17
C GLN A 365 5.35 -15.69 11.60
N HIS A 366 6.45 -15.44 12.31
CA HIS A 366 6.57 -15.82 13.70
C HIS A 366 5.58 -15.07 14.58
N LEU A 367 5.44 -13.75 14.41
CA LEU A 367 4.43 -12.95 15.11
C LEU A 367 3.03 -13.52 14.90
N GLN A 368 2.67 -13.96 13.69
CA GLN A 368 1.34 -14.57 13.44
C GLN A 368 1.05 -15.82 14.27
N THR A 369 2.08 -16.54 14.72
CA THR A 369 1.92 -17.71 15.59
C THR A 369 1.67 -17.33 17.06
N GLU A 370 1.91 -16.07 17.43
CA GLU A 370 1.66 -15.55 18.77
C GLU A 370 0.18 -15.16 18.94
N ALA A 371 -0.38 -15.46 20.11
CA ALA A 371 -1.77 -15.14 20.41
C ALA A 371 -1.99 -13.61 20.41
N GLY A 372 -2.96 -13.14 19.62
CA GLY A 372 -3.27 -11.71 19.48
C GLY A 372 -2.60 -11.00 18.30
N HIS A 373 -1.83 -11.73 17.48
CA HIS A 373 -1.08 -11.19 16.34
C HIS A 373 -1.50 -11.81 14.98
N GLU A 374 -2.75 -12.28 14.87
CA GLU A 374 -3.28 -12.91 13.65
C GLU A 374 -3.12 -12.03 12.41
N ASP A 375 -3.19 -10.70 12.59
CA ASP A 375 -3.08 -9.68 11.54
C ASP A 375 -1.63 -9.20 11.28
N ALA A 376 -0.59 -9.82 11.86
CA ALA A 376 0.80 -9.36 11.72
C ALA A 376 1.30 -9.33 10.26
N TYR A 377 0.78 -10.18 9.38
CA TYR A 377 1.09 -10.18 7.94
C TYR A 377 0.69 -8.89 7.20
N LEU A 378 -0.17 -8.08 7.83
CA LEU A 378 -0.63 -6.81 7.32
C LEU A 378 0.27 -5.64 7.71
N MET A 379 1.24 -5.85 8.61
CA MET A 379 2.13 -4.78 9.04
C MET A 379 2.95 -4.24 7.85
N PRO A 380 2.95 -2.90 7.64
CA PRO A 380 3.78 -2.29 6.60
C PRO A 380 5.26 -2.50 6.92
N ILE A 381 6.06 -2.74 5.88
CA ILE A 381 7.50 -2.90 5.98
C ILE A 381 8.16 -1.72 5.25
N GLY A 382 8.94 -0.93 6.00
CA GLY A 382 9.73 0.18 5.49
C GLY A 382 11.23 -0.12 5.55
N LYS A 383 11.95 0.01 4.43
CA LYS A 383 13.41 -0.14 4.36
C LYS A 383 14.07 1.23 4.25
N VAL A 384 15.02 1.51 5.14
CA VAL A 384 15.77 2.76 5.28
C VAL A 384 17.27 2.47 5.15
N VAL A 385 18.02 3.37 4.52
CA VAL A 385 19.49 3.27 4.38
C VAL A 385 20.17 4.33 5.25
N GLU A 386 21.28 3.97 5.88
CA GLU A 386 22.11 4.88 6.68
C GLU A 386 22.44 6.17 5.91
N GLY A 387 22.24 7.32 6.58
CA GLY A 387 22.50 8.65 6.00
C GLY A 387 21.40 9.17 5.06
N ASN A 388 20.39 8.35 4.76
CA ASN A 388 19.18 8.73 4.02
C ASN A 388 17.92 8.39 4.84
N GLU A 389 17.99 8.56 6.16
CA GLU A 389 16.87 8.21 7.02
C GLU A 389 15.64 9.08 6.74
N SER A 390 14.48 8.46 6.49
CA SER A 390 13.23 9.18 6.31
C SER A 390 12.84 9.93 7.58
N ARG A 391 12.09 11.04 7.42
CA ARG A 391 11.57 11.80 8.55
C ARG A 391 10.72 10.95 9.49
N THR A 392 10.01 9.98 8.94
CA THR A 392 9.17 9.07 9.70
C THR A 392 10.01 8.14 10.55
N PHE A 393 11.00 7.46 9.94
CA PHE A 393 11.89 6.59 10.68
C PHE A 393 12.61 7.34 11.81
N LEU A 394 13.11 8.56 11.52
CA LEU A 394 13.72 9.41 12.53
C LEU A 394 12.78 9.74 13.70
N LYS A 395 11.48 9.93 13.47
CA LYS A 395 10.51 10.11 14.56
C LYS A 395 10.35 8.85 15.39
N VAL A 396 10.39 7.66 14.78
CA VAL A 396 10.26 6.39 15.50
C VAL A 396 11.42 6.23 16.50
N ILE A 397 12.65 6.57 16.09
CA ILE A 397 13.88 6.43 16.92
C ILE A 397 14.27 7.68 17.73
N ALA A 398 13.54 8.79 17.61
CA ALA A 398 13.81 10.02 18.37
C ALA A 398 12.90 10.23 19.58
N VAL A 399 11.85 9.41 19.74
CA VAL A 399 10.78 9.59 20.75
C VAL A 399 11.11 9.01 22.10
#